data_AF-A0A4R6UXF6-F1
#
_entry.id   AF-A0A4R6UXF6-F1
#
_cell.length_a   1.000
_cell.length_b   1.000
_cell.length_c   1.000
_cell.angle_alpha   90.00
_cell.angle_beta   90.00
_cell.angle_gamma   90.00
#
_symmetry.space_group_name_H-M   'P 1'
#
loop_
_entity.id
_entity.type
_entity.pdbx_description
1 polymer ?
#
loop_
_entity_poly.entity_id
_entity_poly.type
_entity_poly.pdbx_seq_one_letter_code
_entity_poly.pdbx_strand_id
1 'polypeptide(L)'
;MNDSHVLEVALFTVKPEHVAQMPTLRKQLRETLKDFPGLISFEAYAPLGENTFADIAKWQSHEHAQAAAQAFADGDPRFLPYMQAIESLSFMGHFVPGDTPVA
;
A
#
# COMPACT_ATOMS: atom_id res chain seq x y z
N MET A 1 23.24 12.11 5.55
CA MET A 1 22.99 10.99 4.63
C MET A 1 21.60 11.21 4.08
N ASN A 2 21.40 11.28 2.77
CA ASN A 2 20.05 11.24 2.22
C ASN A 2 19.50 9.85 2.55
N ASP A 3 18.50 9.77 3.43
CA ASP A 3 17.76 8.53 3.65
C ASP A 3 17.01 8.19 2.35
N SER A 4 17.67 7.43 1.48
CA SER A 4 17.11 6.94 0.22
C SER A 4 16.06 5.88 0.53
N HIS A 5 14.85 6.31 0.87
CA HIS A 5 13.69 5.44 0.99
C HIS A 5 12.93 5.40 -0.34
N VAL A 6 12.09 4.39 -0.50
CA VAL A 6 11.12 4.30 -1.58
C VAL A 6 9.73 4.53 -0.98
N LEU A 7 8.97 5.40 -1.62
CA LEU A 7 7.56 5.61 -1.35
C LEU A 7 6.75 4.71 -2.29
N GLU A 8 5.92 3.83 -1.74
CA GLU A 8 4.88 3.14 -2.48
C GLU A 8 3.55 3.85 -2.22
N VAL A 9 2.81 4.13 -3.29
CA VAL A 9 1.48 4.75 -3.22
C VAL A 9 0.49 3.84 -3.95
N ALA A 10 -0.57 3.44 -3.26
CA ALA A 10 -1.68 2.68 -3.81
C ALA A 10 -2.98 3.48 -3.68
N LEU A 11 -3.69 3.66 -4.80
CA LEU A 11 -5.03 4.23 -4.85
C LEU A 11 -5.99 3.16 -5.35
N PHE A 12 -7.06 2.90 -4.62
CA PHE A 12 -7.97 1.82 -4.93
C PHE A 12 -9.39 2.16 -4.48
N THR A 13 -10.37 1.62 -5.20
CA THR A 13 -11.78 1.71 -4.84
C THR A 13 -12.16 0.50 -4.00
N VAL A 14 -12.87 0.74 -2.91
CA VAL A 14 -13.38 -0.30 -2.01
C VAL A 14 -14.84 -0.58 -2.32
N LYS A 15 -15.22 -1.85 -2.32
CA LYS A 15 -16.61 -2.28 -2.49
C LYS A 15 -17.48 -1.65 -1.40
N PRO A 16 -18.66 -1.08 -1.73
CA PRO A 16 -19.50 -0.37 -0.76
C PRO A 16 -19.78 -1.13 0.54
N GLU A 17 -20.00 -2.45 0.46
CA GLU A 17 -20.27 -3.33 1.59
C GLU A 17 -19.09 -3.53 2.56
N HIS A 18 -17.86 -3.20 2.13
CA HIS A 18 -16.64 -3.33 2.94
C HIS A 18 -16.10 -2.00 3.47
N VAL A 19 -16.65 -0.85 3.06
CA VAL A 19 -16.18 0.49 3.49
C VAL A 19 -16.10 0.62 5.01
N ALA A 20 -17.15 0.18 5.73
CA ALA A 20 -17.19 0.25 7.20
C ALA A 20 -16.14 -0.64 7.89
N GLN A 21 -15.60 -1.65 7.19
CA GLN A 21 -14.62 -2.60 7.71
C GLN A 21 -13.17 -2.15 7.47
N MET A 22 -12.95 -1.13 6.63
CA MET A 22 -11.62 -0.66 6.23
C MET A 22 -10.69 -0.32 7.40
N PRO A 23 -11.14 0.30 8.52
CA PRO A 23 -10.26 0.52 9.67
C PRO A 23 -9.67 -0.78 10.23
N THR A 24 -10.48 -1.84 10.33
CA THR A 24 -10.04 -3.16 10.81
C THR A 24 -9.14 -3.85 9.78
N LEU A 25 -9.54 -3.83 8.51
CA LEU A 25 -8.77 -4.45 7.43
C LEU A 25 -7.38 -3.80 7.27
N ARG A 26 -7.28 -2.48 7.38
CA ARG A 26 -5.99 -1.77 7.35
C ARG A 26 -5.14 -2.01 8.59
N LYS A 27 -5.76 -2.25 9.74
CA LYS A 27 -5.01 -2.68 10.94
C LYS A 27 -4.37 -4.05 10.69
N GLN A 28 -5.11 -4.99 10.09
CA GLN A 28 -4.57 -6.30 9.72
C GLN A 28 -3.47 -6.18 8.66
N LEU A 29 -3.71 -5.40 7.60
CA LEU A 29 -2.71 -5.10 6.58
C LEU A 29 -1.41 -4.56 7.19
N ARG A 30 -1.51 -3.60 8.11
CA ARG A 30 -0.34 -3.05 8.79
C ARG A 30 0.45 -4.12 9.54
N GLU A 31 -0.23 -5.06 10.21
CA GLU A 31 0.47 -6.17 10.88
C GLU A 31 1.11 -7.11 9.85
N THR A 32 0.42 -7.45 8.75
CA THR A 32 0.98 -8.26 7.66
C THR A 32 2.23 -7.61 7.05
N LEU A 33 2.22 -6.29 6.82
CA LEU A 33 3.34 -5.58 6.22
C LEU A 33 4.59 -5.57 7.12
N LYS A 34 4.46 -5.71 8.45
CA LYS A 34 5.62 -5.79 9.36
C LYS A 34 6.46 -7.04 9.14
N ASP A 35 5.87 -8.09 8.56
CA ASP A 35 6.60 -9.32 8.22
C ASP A 35 7.45 -9.17 6.95
N PHE A 36 7.28 -8.08 6.20
CA PHE A 36 8.08 -7.80 5.01
C PHE A 36 9.33 -6.99 5.40
N PRO A 37 10.53 -7.45 5.00
CA PRO A 37 11.76 -6.72 5.28
C PRO A 37 11.71 -5.29 4.72
N GLY A 38 12.34 -4.37 5.45
CA GLY A 38 12.55 -3.00 4.96
C GLY A 38 11.34 -2.07 5.04
N LEU A 39 10.22 -2.47 5.64
CA LEU A 39 9.14 -1.52 5.94
C LEU A 39 9.62 -0.46 6.94
N ILE A 40 9.50 0.82 6.57
CA ILE A 40 9.80 1.98 7.43
C ILE A 40 8.52 2.49 8.08
N SER A 41 7.47 2.73 7.28
CA SER A 41 6.18 3.21 7.78
C SER A 41 5.04 2.84 6.84
N PHE A 42 3.83 2.80 7.39
CA PHE A 42 2.60 2.63 6.63
C PHE A 42 1.53 3.59 7.15
N GLU A 43 1.00 4.41 6.25
CA GLU A 43 -0.03 5.39 6.52
C GLU A 43 -1.20 5.18 5.57
N ALA A 44 -2.41 5.17 6.14
CA ALA A 44 -3.62 4.87 5.41
C ALA A 44 -4.56 6.07 5.49
N TYR A 45 -5.07 6.50 4.34
CA TYR A 45 -5.91 7.68 4.19
C TYR A 45 -7.30 7.26 3.75
N ALA A 46 -8.31 7.71 4.49
CA ALA A 46 -9.71 7.52 4.12
C ALA A 46 -10.16 8.65 3.19
N PRO A 47 -11.05 8.38 2.23
CA PRO A 47 -11.61 9.43 1.40
C PRO A 47 -12.47 10.40 2.20
N LEU A 48 -12.54 11.64 1.73
CA LEU A 48 -13.54 12.62 2.15
C LEU A 48 -14.81 12.59 1.27
N GLY A 49 -14.79 11.82 0.17
CA GLY A 49 -15.85 11.75 -0.83
C GLY A 49 -16.09 10.31 -1.29
N GLU A 50 -15.81 10.02 -2.57
CA GLU A 50 -16.01 8.69 -3.16
C GLU A 50 -15.18 7.60 -2.47
N ASN A 51 -15.54 6.33 -2.66
CA ASN A 51 -14.92 5.16 -2.03
C ASN A 51 -13.49 4.87 -2.52
N THR A 52 -12.72 5.87 -2.92
CA THR A 52 -11.31 5.77 -3.32
C THR A 52 -10.41 6.03 -2.12
N PHE A 53 -9.71 5.00 -1.70
CA PHE A 53 -8.81 5.00 -0.58
C PHE A 53 -7.37 5.15 -1.06
N ALA A 54 -6.51 5.72 -0.21
CA ALA A 54 -5.08 5.81 -0.46
C ALA A 54 -4.30 5.13 0.66
N ASP A 55 -3.35 4.29 0.29
CA ASP A 55 -2.37 3.68 1.19
C ASP A 55 -0.96 4.10 0.75
N ILE A 56 -0.15 4.49 1.73
CA ILE A 56 1.21 4.97 1.50
C ILE A 56 2.15 4.17 2.40
N ALA A 57 3.09 3.47 1.79
CA ALA A 57 4.14 2.74 2.50
C ALA A 57 5.52 3.35 2.18
N LYS A 58 6.38 3.44 3.18
CA LYS A 58 7.79 3.78 3.00
C LYS A 58 8.63 2.54 3.22
N TRP A 59 9.55 2.31 2.30
CA TRP A 59 10.42 1.14 2.26
C TRP A 59 11.89 1.56 2.20
N GLN A 60 12.77 0.72 2.73
CA GLN A 60 14.22 0.93 2.66
C GLN A 60 14.77 0.84 1.23
N SER A 61 14.11 0.08 0.34
CA SER A 61 14.54 -0.08 -1.05
C SER A 61 13.35 -0.42 -1.95
N HIS A 62 13.55 -0.27 -3.27
CA HIS A 62 12.55 -0.64 -4.26
C HIS A 62 12.31 -2.16 -4.28
N GLU A 63 13.37 -2.95 -4.09
CA GLU A 63 13.28 -4.42 -4.00
C GLU A 63 12.34 -4.87 -2.88
N HIS A 64 12.44 -4.26 -1.68
CA HIS A 64 11.56 -4.55 -0.55
C HIS A 64 10.10 -4.19 -0.86
N ALA A 65 9.87 -3.01 -1.43
CA ALA A 65 8.53 -2.59 -1.84
C ALA A 65 7.93 -3.57 -2.87
N GLN A 66 8.73 -3.92 -3.89
CA GLN A 66 8.31 -4.81 -4.96
C GLN A 66 8.02 -6.23 -4.46
N ALA A 67 8.75 -6.73 -3.47
CA ALA A 67 8.46 -8.02 -2.85
C ALA A 67 7.08 -8.04 -2.15
N ALA A 68 6.72 -6.98 -1.43
CA ALA A 68 5.40 -6.86 -0.78
C ALA A 68 4.28 -6.73 -1.82
N ALA A 69 4.47 -5.87 -2.82
CA ALA A 69 3.58 -5.69 -3.95
C ALA A 69 3.33 -7.01 -4.72
N GLN A 70 4.40 -7.76 -4.99
CA GLN A 70 4.30 -9.04 -5.71
C GLN A 70 3.57 -10.09 -4.87
N ALA A 71 3.85 -10.19 -3.56
CA ALA A 71 3.13 -11.10 -2.69
C ALA A 71 1.62 -10.79 -2.64
N PHE A 72 1.25 -9.51 -2.63
CA PHE A 72 -0.14 -9.08 -2.76
C PHE A 72 -0.75 -9.50 -4.12
N ALA A 73 -0.04 -9.23 -5.23
CA ALA A 73 -0.49 -9.56 -6.58
C ALA A 73 -0.64 -11.07 -6.82
N ASP A 74 0.25 -11.88 -6.23
CA ASP A 74 0.24 -13.34 -6.31
C ASP A 74 -0.83 -13.97 -5.41
N GLY A 75 -1.55 -13.17 -4.61
CA GLY A 75 -2.64 -13.64 -3.77
C GLY A 75 -2.16 -14.33 -2.49
N ASP A 76 -1.08 -13.86 -1.88
CA ASP A 76 -0.63 -14.34 -0.58
C ASP A 76 -1.82 -14.32 0.42
N PRO A 77 -2.12 -15.46 1.08
CA PRO A 77 -3.27 -15.61 1.98
C PRO A 77 -3.38 -14.53 3.06
N ARG A 78 -2.26 -13.94 3.48
CA ARG A 78 -2.22 -12.89 4.51
C ARG A 78 -2.89 -11.60 4.05
N PHE A 79 -3.03 -11.37 2.74
CA PHE A 79 -3.71 -10.20 2.18
C PHE A 79 -5.16 -10.47 1.78
N LEU A 80 -5.62 -11.74 1.76
CA LEU A 80 -6.93 -12.10 1.22
C LEU A 80 -8.10 -11.27 1.77
N PRO A 81 -8.25 -11.04 3.09
CA PRO A 81 -9.34 -10.22 3.61
C PRO A 81 -9.33 -8.80 3.06
N TYR A 82 -8.13 -8.24 2.83
CA TYR A 82 -7.94 -6.92 2.28
C TYR A 82 -8.22 -6.89 0.77
N MET A 83 -7.64 -7.84 0.03
CA MET A 83 -7.86 -8.00 -1.42
C MET A 83 -9.34 -8.15 -1.77
N GLN A 84 -10.09 -8.92 -0.96
CA GLN A 84 -11.52 -9.15 -1.19
C GLN A 84 -12.37 -7.90 -1.03
N ALA A 85 -11.94 -6.94 -0.21
CA ALA A 85 -12.63 -5.66 -0.02
C ALA A 85 -12.40 -4.69 -1.18
N ILE A 86 -11.31 -4.85 -1.92
CA ILE A 86 -10.95 -3.98 -3.05
C ILE A 86 -11.83 -4.34 -4.25
N GLU A 87 -12.43 -3.32 -4.85
CA GLU A 87 -13.20 -3.42 -6.09
C GLU A 87 -12.28 -3.26 -7.30
N SER A 88 -11.44 -2.23 -7.30
CA SER A 88 -10.46 -1.97 -8.36
C SER A 88 -9.25 -1.22 -7.82
N LEU A 89 -8.09 -1.49 -8.41
CA LEU A 89 -6.86 -0.74 -8.17
C LEU A 89 -6.76 0.35 -9.24
N SER A 90 -6.83 1.61 -8.83
CA SER A 90 -6.75 2.76 -9.74
C SER A 90 -5.30 3.13 -10.05
N PHE A 91 -4.42 2.98 -9.06
CA PHE A 91 -3.00 3.30 -9.20
C PHE A 91 -2.17 2.51 -8.20
N MET A 92 -0.97 2.08 -8.63
CA MET A 92 0.09 1.63 -7.73
C MET A 92 1.44 2.01 -8.34
N GLY A 93 2.30 2.65 -7.55
CA GLY A 93 3.61 3.07 -8.05
C GLY A 93 4.62 3.33 -6.93
N HIS A 94 5.89 3.37 -7.34
CA HIS A 94 7.05 3.53 -6.48
C HIS A 94 7.81 4.81 -6.85
N PHE A 95 8.23 5.57 -5.83
CA PHE A 95 8.88 6.87 -5.99
C PHE A 95 10.08 6.98 -5.05
N VAL A 96 11.08 7.76 -5.43
CA VAL A 96 12.21 8.14 -4.57
C VAL A 96 12.11 9.62 -4.20
N PRO A 97 12.60 10.05 -3.01
CA PRO A 97 12.71 11.45 -2.69
C PRO A 97 13.67 12.17 -3.65
N GLY A 98 13.20 13.23 -4.30
CA GLY A 98 14.02 14.08 -5.16
C GLY A 98 13.23 14.82 -6.23
N ASP A 99 13.85 15.82 -6.83
CA ASP A 99 13.40 16.38 -8.11
C ASP A 99 13.76 15.38 -9.23
N THR A 100 12.83 15.17 -10.16
CA THR A 100 12.85 14.24 -11.30
C THR A 100 14.25 13.92 -11.86
N PRO A 101 14.58 12.66 -12.21
CA PRO A 101 15.81 12.38 -12.95
C PRO A 101 15.82 13.21 -14.24
N VAL A 102 16.89 13.97 -14.46
CA VAL A 102 17.17 14.54 -15.78
C VAL A 102 17.25 13.36 -16.75
N ALA A 103 16.47 13.46 -17.82
CA ALA A 103 16.27 12.43 -18.84
C ALA A 103 17.57 11.84 -19.42
#